data_AF-A0A0B6XYF2-F1
#
_entry.id   AF-A0A0B6XYF2-F1
#
_cell.length_a   1.000
_cell.length_b   1.000
_cell.length_c   1.000
_cell.angle_alpha   90.00
_cell.angle_beta   90.00
_cell.angle_gamma   90.00
#
_symmetry.space_group_name_H-M   'P 1'
#
loop_
_entity.id
_entity.type
_entity.pdbx_description
1 polymer ?
#
loop_
_entity_poly.entity_id
_entity_poly.type
_entity_poly.pdbx_seq_one_letter_code
_entity_poly.pdbx_strand_id
1 'polypeptide(L)'
;GFRERERKHFPLTDISSVIELFRDQMEGPDEPNLALLSIALGCVENALTMNRIVPTNDDSPLLQPIFPAIDLGTVEALYTKLE
;
A
#
# COMPACT_ATOMS: atom_id res chain seq x y z
N GLY A 1 -8.78 2.92 -14.18
CA GLY A 1 -7.45 2.26 -14.29
C GLY A 1 -6.32 3.21 -13.93
N PHE A 2 -5.17 2.71 -13.47
CA PHE A 2 -4.07 3.53 -12.94
C PHE A 2 -3.18 4.18 -13.99
N ARG A 3 -2.85 5.45 -13.76
CA ARG A 3 -1.90 6.26 -14.54
C ARG A 3 -0.47 5.78 -14.31
N GLU A 4 0.43 6.04 -15.26
CA GLU A 4 1.84 5.65 -15.16
C GLU A 4 2.55 6.29 -13.95
N ARG A 5 2.18 7.55 -13.63
CA ARG A 5 2.62 8.25 -12.42
C ARG A 5 2.15 7.62 -11.12
N GLU A 6 1.07 6.83 -11.11
CA GLU A 6 0.60 6.12 -9.92
C GLU A 6 1.37 4.80 -9.77
N ARG A 7 1.58 4.10 -10.88
CA ARG A 7 2.28 2.81 -10.94
C ARG A 7 3.71 2.88 -10.43
N LYS A 8 4.42 4.00 -10.66
CA LYS A 8 5.82 4.20 -10.23
C LYS A 8 6.03 4.15 -8.71
N HIS A 9 4.98 4.35 -7.92
CA HIS A 9 5.06 4.34 -6.45
C HIS A 9 5.03 2.93 -5.86
N PHE A 10 4.70 1.92 -6.66
CA PHE A 10 4.61 0.55 -6.20
C PHE A 10 5.91 -0.22 -6.47
N PRO A 11 6.30 -1.16 -5.59
CA PRO A 11 5.58 -1.57 -4.37
C PRO A 11 5.72 -0.56 -3.23
N LEU A 12 4.70 -0.48 -2.37
CA LEU A 12 4.76 0.33 -1.14
C LEU A 12 5.47 -0.50 -0.06
N THR A 13 6.68 -0.10 0.33
CA THR A 13 7.57 -0.89 1.22
C THR A 13 7.80 -0.26 2.57
N ASP A 14 7.41 1.00 2.75
CA ASP A 14 7.57 1.75 3.99
C ASP A 14 6.59 2.93 4.05
N ILE A 15 6.50 3.57 5.22
CA ILE A 15 5.60 4.70 5.45
C ILE A 15 5.90 5.86 4.46
N SER A 16 7.16 6.09 4.12
CA SER A 16 7.55 7.16 3.20
C SER A 16 6.96 6.88 1.82
N SER A 17 7.07 5.66 1.30
CA SER A 17 6.48 5.28 0.00
C SER A 17 4.96 5.56 -0.07
N VAL A 18 4.23 5.35 1.04
CA VAL A 18 2.79 5.69 1.13
C VAL A 18 2.61 7.21 1.10
N ILE A 19 3.39 7.96 1.89
CA ILE A 19 3.33 9.43 1.89
C ILE A 19 3.62 9.98 0.49
N GLU A 20 4.59 9.41 -0.23
CA GLU A 20 4.94 9.84 -1.58
C GLU A 20 3.80 9.63 -2.57
N LEU A 21 3.10 8.48 -2.50
CA LEU A 21 1.90 8.23 -3.30
C LEU A 21 0.80 9.26 -3.02
N PHE A 22 0.51 9.52 -1.74
CA PHE A 22 -0.52 10.49 -1.35
C PHE A 22 -0.14 11.91 -1.78
N ARG A 23 1.14 12.29 -1.62
CA ARG A 23 1.67 13.58 -2.06
C ARG A 23 1.55 13.75 -3.57
N ASP A 24 1.95 12.75 -4.36
CA ASP A 24 1.80 12.80 -5.83
C ASP A 24 0.32 12.97 -6.24
N GLN A 25 -0.60 12.31 -5.56
CA GLN A 25 -2.05 12.46 -5.80
C GLN A 25 -2.60 13.84 -5.40
N MET A 26 -2.09 14.47 -4.33
CA MET A 26 -2.54 15.79 -3.87
C MET A 26 -1.92 16.97 -4.63
N GLU A 27 -0.64 16.87 -4.99
CA GLU A 27 0.10 17.93 -5.68
C GLU A 27 0.03 17.80 -7.22
N GLY A 28 -0.57 16.71 -7.70
CA GLY A 28 -0.74 16.45 -9.11
C GLY A 28 -1.70 17.42 -9.81
N PRO A 29 -1.56 17.59 -11.14
CA PRO A 29 -2.48 18.40 -11.94
C PRO A 29 -3.90 17.83 -12.09
N ASP A 30 -4.11 16.58 -11.68
CA ASP A 30 -5.35 15.83 -11.88
C ASP A 30 -6.15 15.71 -10.58
N GLU A 31 -7.44 15.41 -10.69
CA GLU A 31 -8.24 15.01 -9.52
C GLU A 31 -7.65 13.74 -8.87
N PRO A 32 -7.51 13.71 -7.53
CA PRO A 32 -6.93 12.57 -6.82
C PRO A 32 -7.81 11.35 -6.93
N ASN A 33 -7.19 10.20 -7.19
CA ASN A 33 -7.89 8.93 -7.25
C ASN A 33 -8.19 8.41 -5.83
N LEU A 34 -9.35 8.76 -5.30
CA LEU A 34 -9.77 8.37 -3.95
C LEU A 34 -9.90 6.86 -3.76
N ALA A 35 -10.30 6.12 -4.80
CA ALA A 35 -10.40 4.67 -4.74
C ALA A 35 -9.02 4.00 -4.61
N LEU A 36 -8.03 4.47 -5.38
CA LEU A 36 -6.64 4.04 -5.24
C LEU A 36 -6.11 4.31 -3.82
N LEU A 37 -6.28 5.54 -3.33
CA LEU A 37 -5.81 5.94 -2.00
C LEU A 37 -6.47 5.13 -0.88
N SER A 38 -7.77 4.91 -0.97
CA SER A 38 -8.54 4.13 0.00
C SER A 38 -8.10 2.66 0.03
N ILE A 39 -7.94 2.04 -1.15
CA ILE A 39 -7.49 0.64 -1.25
C ILE A 39 -6.06 0.48 -0.74
N ALA A 40 -5.14 1.37 -1.13
CA ALA A 40 -3.75 1.32 -0.66
C ALA A 40 -3.68 1.42 0.87
N LEU A 41 -4.42 2.38 1.46
CA LEU A 41 -4.48 2.52 2.91
C LEU A 41 -5.11 1.31 3.58
N GLY A 42 -6.21 0.78 3.04
CA GLY A 42 -6.86 -0.43 3.56
C GLY A 42 -5.94 -1.66 3.52
N CYS A 43 -5.11 -1.81 2.48
CA CYS A 43 -4.12 -2.88 2.41
C CYS A 43 -3.07 -2.75 3.51
N VAL A 44 -2.51 -1.54 3.70
CA VAL A 44 -1.53 -1.25 4.74
C VAL A 44 -2.13 -1.47 6.13
N GLU A 45 -3.33 -0.95 6.38
CA GLU A 45 -4.05 -1.13 7.64
C GLU A 45 -4.30 -2.60 7.94
N ASN A 46 -4.85 -3.35 6.98
CA ASN A 46 -5.13 -4.77 7.16
C ASN A 46 -3.86 -5.57 7.49
N ALA A 47 -2.76 -5.31 6.78
CA ALA A 47 -1.52 -6.01 7.02
C ALA A 47 -0.86 -5.65 8.37
N LEU A 48 -0.96 -4.39 8.82
CA LEU A 48 -0.38 -3.95 10.09
C LEU A 48 -1.25 -4.28 11.32
N THR A 49 -2.56 -4.40 11.16
CA THR A 49 -3.50 -4.53 12.29
C THR A 49 -4.21 -5.89 12.37
N MET A 50 -4.56 -6.50 11.23
CA MET A 50 -5.37 -7.73 11.18
C MET A 50 -4.54 -8.97 10.86
N ASN A 51 -3.47 -8.85 10.05
CA ASN A 51 -2.73 -9.99 9.53
C ASN A 51 -1.40 -10.26 10.27
N ARG A 52 -1.44 -10.27 11.61
CA ARG A 52 -0.26 -10.44 12.48
C ARG A 52 0.26 -11.89 12.56
N ILE A 53 0.07 -12.70 11.51
CA ILE A 53 0.63 -14.05 11.42
C ILE A 53 2.13 -13.91 11.14
N VAL A 54 2.89 -13.63 12.18
CA VAL A 54 4.31 -13.97 12.23
C VAL A 54 4.36 -15.50 12.26
N PRO A 55 4.97 -16.20 11.29
CA PRO A 55 5.31 -17.60 11.49
C PRO A 55 6.41 -17.62 12.55
N THR A 56 6.04 -17.80 13.81
CA THR A 56 6.94 -17.98 14.94
C THR A 56 7.63 -19.33 14.80
N ASN A 57 8.77 -19.36 14.11
CA ASN A 57 9.71 -20.48 14.11
C ASN A 57 11.17 -20.01 14.23
N ASP A 58 11.44 -18.79 14.75
CA ASP A 58 12.82 -18.38 15.04
C ASP A 58 12.89 -17.36 16.18
N ASP A 59 13.62 -17.74 17.25
CA ASP A 59 13.90 -16.95 18.45
C ASP A 59 14.96 -15.87 18.15
N SER A 60 14.58 -14.80 17.46
CA SER A 60 15.45 -13.63 17.25
C SER A 60 14.73 -12.31 17.60
N PRO A 61 15.43 -11.29 18.13
CA PRO A 61 14.84 -10.10 18.78
C PRO A 61 14.19 -9.09 17.81
N LEU A 62 13.74 -9.51 16.63
CA LEU A 62 13.16 -8.66 15.59
C LEU A 62 11.65 -8.47 15.79
N LEU A 63 11.26 -7.96 16.95
CA LEU A 63 9.85 -7.67 17.30
C LEU A 63 9.31 -6.37 16.67
N GLN A 64 9.88 -5.90 15.55
CA GLN A 64 9.31 -4.78 14.81
C GLN A 64 8.41 -5.30 13.70
N PRO A 65 7.16 -4.83 13.58
CA PRO A 65 6.34 -5.15 12.43
C PRO A 65 7.08 -4.69 11.17
N ILE A 66 7.52 -5.64 10.36
CA ILE A 66 8.10 -5.35 9.05
C ILE A 66 6.97 -4.71 8.24
N PHE A 67 7.20 -3.51 7.73
CA PHE A 67 6.20 -2.85 6.90
C PHE A 67 5.88 -3.75 5.70
N PRO A 68 4.60 -4.02 5.42
CA PRO A 68 4.22 -4.96 4.37
C PRO A 68 4.58 -4.39 3.00
N ALA A 69 5.19 -5.20 2.14
CA ALA A 69 5.34 -4.85 0.74
C ALA A 69 3.98 -5.00 0.05
N ILE A 70 3.37 -3.88 -0.34
CA ILE A 70 2.09 -3.88 -1.07
C ILE A 70 2.38 -3.72 -2.57
N ASP A 71 2.16 -4.79 -3.33
CA ASP A 71 2.37 -4.81 -4.77
C ASP A 71 1.25 -4.14 -5.56
N LEU A 72 1.62 -3.56 -6.71
CA LEU A 72 0.68 -2.95 -7.66
C LEU A 72 -0.44 -3.91 -8.06
N GLY A 73 -0.11 -5.19 -8.32
CA GLY A 73 -1.08 -6.18 -8.77
C GLY A 73 -2.19 -6.45 -7.75
N THR A 74 -1.87 -6.41 -6.45
CA THR A 74 -2.86 -6.55 -5.38
C THR A 74 -3.84 -5.38 -5.40
N VAL A 75 -3.31 -4.15 -5.50
CA VAL A 75 -4.12 -2.93 -5.50
C VAL A 75 -4.96 -2.83 -6.77
N GLU A 76 -4.40 -3.17 -7.94
CA GLU A 76 -5.15 -3.21 -9.20
C GLU A 76 -6.28 -4.24 -9.16
N ALA A 77 -6.03 -5.44 -8.64
CA ALA A 77 -7.05 -6.48 -8.54
C ALA A 77 -8.21 -6.06 -7.62
N LEU A 78 -7.91 -5.36 -6.51
CA LEU A 78 -8.93 -4.82 -5.62
C LEU A 78 -9.68 -3.65 -6.25
N TYR A 79 -8.98 -2.80 -7.01
CA TYR A 79 -9.56 -1.67 -7.70
C TYR A 79 -10.53 -2.11 -8.80
N THR A 80 -10.16 -3.10 -9.62
CA THR A 80 -11.05 -3.68 -10.64
C THR A 80 -12.28 -4.35 -10.05
N LYS A 81 -12.23 -4.84 -8.80
CA LYS A 81 -13.41 -5.38 -8.11
C LYS A 81 -14.36 -4.31 -7.57
N LEU A 82 -13.89 -3.06 -7.44
CA LEU A 82 -14.66 -1.95 -6.91
C LEU A 82 -15.45 -1.22 -8.00
N GLU A 83 -14.96 -1.26 -9.25
CA GLU A 83 -15.68 -0.81 -10.47
C GLU A 83 -16.70 -1.86 -10.94
#